data_AF-A0A4Q1RWK6-F1
#
_entry.id   AF-A0A4Q1RWK6-F1
#
_cell.length_a   1.000
_cell.length_b   1.000
_cell.length_c   1.000
_cell.angle_alpha   90.00
_cell.angle_beta   90.00
_cell.angle_gamma   90.00
#
_symmetry.space_group_name_H-M   'P 1'
#
loop_
_entity.id
_entity.type
_entity.pdbx_description
1 polymer ?
#
loop_
_entity_poly.entity_id
_entity_poly.type
_entity_poly.pdbx_seq_one_letter_code
_entity_poly.pdbx_strand_id
1 'polypeptide(L)' 'MKIGCFFYVGAGNVEKGIVYPHHHPRFTIDEDALEIGVQMFVAATLKLLAEAE' A
#
# COMPACT_ATOMS: atom_id res chain seq x y z
N MET A 1 -9.31 11.69 20.86
CA MET A 1 -8.16 11.08 20.15
C MET A 1 -8.73 10.25 19.01
N LYS A 2 -8.34 10.48 17.75
CA LYS A 2 -8.75 9.61 16.63
C LYS A 2 -7.85 8.37 16.61
N ILE A 3 -8.43 7.20 16.42
CA ILE A 3 -7.72 5.94 16.25
C ILE A 3 -7.09 5.90 14.86
N GLY A 4 -5.79 5.63 14.79
CA GLY A 4 -5.05 5.47 13.53
C GLY A 4 -4.98 4.01 13.11
N CYS A 5 -4.84 3.77 11.81
CA CYS A 5 -4.62 2.44 11.25
C CYS A 5 -3.42 2.50 10.28
N PHE A 6 -2.53 1.52 10.38
CA PHE A 6 -1.40 1.35 9.49
C PHE A 6 -1.49 -0.04 8.84
N PHE A 7 -1.25 -0.10 7.53
CA PHE A 7 -1.34 -1.35 6.76
C PHE A 7 -0.24 -1.40 5.71
N TYR A 8 0.01 -2.60 5.19
CA TYR A 8 1.01 -2.85 4.15
C TYR A 8 0.32 -3.22 2.83
N VAL A 9 0.98 -2.86 1.72
CA VAL A 9 0.66 -3.36 0.39
C VAL A 9 1.86 -4.17 -0.09
N GLY A 10 1.63 -5.40 -0.54
CA GLY A 10 2.68 -6.25 -1.09
C GLY A 10 3.20 -5.65 -2.40
N ALA A 11 4.50 -5.38 -2.47
CA ALA A 11 5.15 -4.79 -3.65
C ALA A 11 6.38 -5.58 -4.12
N GLY A 12 6.54 -6.81 -3.63
CA GLY A 12 7.56 -7.75 -4.10
C GLY A 12 7.01 -8.65 -5.22
N ASN A 13 7.88 -9.08 -6.13
CA ASN A 13 7.52 -9.94 -7.25
C ASN A 13 8.70 -10.82 -7.65
N VAL A 14 8.59 -12.13 -7.38
CA VAL A 14 9.67 -13.10 -7.66
C VAL A 14 9.88 -13.29 -9.16
N GLU A 15 8.82 -13.27 -9.96
CA GLU A 15 8.88 -13.45 -11.42
C GLU A 15 9.57 -12.27 -12.10
N LYS A 16 9.35 -11.04 -11.60
CA LYS A 16 10.03 -9.81 -12.05
C LYS A 16 11.40 -9.58 -11.38
N GLY A 17 11.85 -10.48 -10.49
CA GLY A 17 13.13 -10.36 -9.77
C GLY A 17 13.16 -9.28 -8.66
N ILE A 18 12.00 -8.80 -8.24
CA ILE A 18 11.81 -7.75 -7.22
C ILE A 18 11.80 -8.41 -5.83
N VAL A 19 13.00 -8.76 -5.35
CA VAL A 19 13.18 -9.60 -4.15
C VAL A 19 14.10 -8.98 -3.09
N TYR A 20 14.72 -7.83 -3.38
CA TYR A 20 15.63 -7.17 -2.43
C TYR A 20 14.83 -6.39 -1.37
N PRO A 21 15.21 -6.47 -0.08
CA PRO A 21 14.46 -5.81 1.00
C PRO A 21 14.68 -4.30 0.98
N HIS A 22 13.84 -3.58 1.74
CA HIS A 22 14.08 -2.17 2.06
C HIS A 22 15.51 -1.95 2.57
N HIS A 23 16.12 -0.82 2.23
CA HIS A 23 17.51 -0.43 2.52
C HIS A 23 18.61 -1.17 1.75
N HIS A 24 18.28 -2.15 0.89
CA HIS A 24 19.27 -2.76 0.01
C HIS A 24 19.56 -1.87 -1.23
N PRO A 25 20.80 -1.78 -1.78
CA PRO A 25 21.13 -0.90 -2.92
C PRO A 25 20.42 -1.26 -4.23
N ARG A 26 19.88 -2.47 -4.33
CA ARG A 26 19.04 -2.94 -5.45
C ARG A 26 17.55 -2.95 -5.13
N PHE A 27 17.15 -2.30 -4.04
CA PHE A 27 15.74 -2.19 -3.69
C PHE A 27 14.98 -1.52 -4.85
N THR A 28 13.89 -2.17 -5.24
CA THR A 28 12.88 -1.64 -6.13
C THR A 28 11.55 -2.28 -5.75
N ILE A 29 10.46 -1.83 -6.35
CA ILE A 29 9.11 -2.32 -6.09
C ILE A 29 8.39 -2.68 -7.38
N ASP A 30 7.38 -3.53 -7.28
CA ASP A 30 6.42 -3.74 -8.36
C ASP A 30 5.44 -2.55 -8.38
N GLU A 31 5.48 -1.73 -9.44
CA GLU A 31 4.66 -0.51 -9.54
C GLU A 31 3.16 -0.81 -9.63
N ASP A 32 2.77 -2.04 -9.99
CA ASP A 32 1.37 -2.50 -9.94
C ASP A 32 0.79 -2.38 -8.51
N ALA A 33 1.63 -2.39 -7.47
CA ALA A 33 1.23 -2.19 -6.07
C ALA A 33 0.76 -0.76 -5.76
N LEU A 34 1.17 0.24 -6.55
CA LEU A 34 0.80 1.65 -6.32
C LEU A 34 -0.71 1.86 -6.50
N GLU A 35 -1.30 1.21 -7.50
CA GLU A 35 -2.74 1.27 -7.74
C GLU A 35 -3.53 0.72 -6.54
N ILE A 36 -3.10 -0.43 -6.00
CA ILE A 36 -3.71 -1.06 -4.83
C ILE A 36 -3.68 -0.11 -3.63
N GLY A 37 -2.53 0.56 -3.40
CA GLY A 37 -2.39 1.55 -2.33
C GLY A 37 -3.38 2.72 -2.46
N VAL A 38 -3.54 3.26 -3.67
CA VAL A 38 -4.50 4.36 -3.93
C VAL A 38 -5.93 3.89 -3.70
N GLN A 39 -6.31 2.73 -4.23
CA GLN A 39 -7.64 2.16 -4.05
C GLN A 39 -7.99 1.99 -2.56
N MET A 40 -7.04 1.51 -1.75
CA MET A 40 -7.22 1.36 -0.30
C MET A 40 -7.49 2.69 0.39
N PHE A 41 -6.73 3.75 0.09
CA PHE A 41 -6.95 5.06 0.70
C PHE A 41 -8.28 5.70 0.26
N VAL A 42 -8.65 5.58 -1.02
CA VAL A 42 -9.92 6.11 -1.53
C VAL A 42 -11.09 5.38 -0.89
N ALA A 43 -11.08 4.05 -0.88
CA ALA A 43 -12.13 3.26 -0.26
C ALA A 43 -12.26 3.54 1.24
N ALA A 44 -11.15 3.62 1.97
CA ALA A 44 -11.15 3.98 3.39
C ALA A 44 -11.73 5.39 3.62
N THR A 45 -11.34 6.36 2.79
CA THR A 45 -11.85 7.73 2.89
C THR A 45 -13.36 7.79 2.67
N LEU A 46 -13.85 7.19 1.59
CA LEU A 46 -15.28 7.17 1.27
C LEU A 46 -16.09 6.49 2.37
N LYS A 47 -15.61 5.35 2.88
CA LYS A 47 -16.27 4.63 3.97
C LYS A 47 -16.33 5.45 5.25
N LEU A 48 -15.20 6.00 5.69
CA LEU A 48 -15.11 6.76 6.94
C LEU A 48 -15.92 8.05 6.91
N LEU A 49 -16.05 8.69 5.74
CA LEU A 49 -16.88 9.89 5.59
C LEU A 49 -18.36 9.55 5.44
N ALA A 50 -18.72 8.44 4.80
CA ALA A 50 -20.11 8.00 4.68
C ALA A 50 -20.69 7.51 6.03
N GLU A 51 -19.87 6.95 6.92
CA GLU A 51 -20.27 6.57 8.28
C GLU A 51 -20.32 7.76 9.27
N ALA A 52 -19.94 8.97 8.82
CA ALA A 52 -19.90 10.17 9.65
C ALA A 52 -21.18 11.04 9.55
N GLU A 53 -22.17 10.61 8.75
CA GLU A 53 -23.57 11.12 8.76
C GLU A 53 -24.47 10.18 9.58
#